data_AF-A0A6G1RI03-F1
#
_entry.id   AF-A0A6G1RI03-F1
#
_cell.length_a   1.000
_cell.length_b   1.000
_cell.length_c   1.000
_cell.angle_alpha   90.00
_cell.angle_beta   90.00
_cell.angle_gamma   90.00
#
_symmetry.space_group_name_H-M   'P 1'
#
loop_
_entity.id
_entity.type
_entity.pdbx_description
1 polymer ?
#
loop_
_entity_poly.entity_id
_entity_poly.type
_entity_poly.pdbx_seq_one_letter_code
_entity_poly.pdbx_strand_id
1 'polypeptide(L)'
;RSGIPFSVSMRHAFVPFPGGLILAADYSQLELRILAHLSCDCRLIQALNGGTDVFKSIAAEWKMIDPQAVGDRTRQQAKQICYGIIYGIGAKSLGEQMGIDENEATSYIDSFKSRYTGIQKFLRETVSSCRRDGFVQTILGRRRYLPAIKDANPYSKAHAERQAVNTTVQGSAADIVKTATVNIQ
;
A
#
# COMPACT_ATOMS: atom_id res chain seq x y z
N ARG A 1 -2.91 -19.81 36.98
CA ARG A 1 -2.06 -18.65 37.34
C ARG A 1 -1.55 -18.05 36.03
N SER A 2 -2.18 -16.99 35.54
CA SER A 2 -1.71 -16.30 34.32
C SER A 2 -0.49 -15.47 34.73
N GLY A 3 0.69 -15.83 34.24
CA GLY A 3 1.92 -15.07 34.51
C GLY A 3 1.81 -13.67 33.91
N ILE A 4 2.38 -12.67 34.58
CA ILE A 4 2.47 -11.30 34.06
C ILE A 4 3.18 -11.38 32.70
N PRO A 5 2.58 -10.85 31.61
CA PRO A 5 3.19 -10.92 30.29
C PRO A 5 4.50 -10.12 30.28
N PHE A 6 5.62 -10.80 30.05
CA PHE A 6 6.93 -10.19 29.82
C PHE A 6 7.09 -9.91 28.32
N SER A 7 7.52 -8.70 27.95
CA SER A 7 7.78 -8.34 26.56
C SER A 7 9.19 -7.77 26.42
N VAL A 8 9.88 -8.18 25.36
CA VAL A 8 11.24 -7.71 25.02
C VAL A 8 11.17 -6.98 23.70
N SER A 9 11.71 -5.76 23.66
CA SER A 9 11.92 -5.01 22.42
C SER A 9 13.42 -4.81 22.22
N MET A 10 13.99 -5.47 21.22
CA MET A 10 15.41 -5.29 20.85
C MET A 10 15.71 -3.83 20.49
N ARG A 11 14.71 -3.05 20.08
CA ARG A 11 14.86 -1.63 19.75
C ARG A 11 15.20 -0.77 20.98
N HIS A 12 14.91 -1.22 22.20
CA HIS A 12 15.29 -0.49 23.42
C HIS A 12 16.81 -0.49 23.69
N ALA A 13 17.60 -1.29 22.98
CA ALA A 13 19.05 -1.27 23.09
C ALA A 13 19.71 -0.02 22.46
N PHE A 14 19.00 0.70 21.59
CA PHE A 14 19.50 1.93 20.95
C PHE A 14 19.15 3.14 21.84
N VAL A 15 20.16 3.78 22.42
CA VAL A 15 20.00 4.90 23.37
C VAL A 15 20.75 6.15 22.89
N PRO A 16 20.28 7.36 23.21
CA PRO A 16 21.00 8.58 22.89
C PRO A 16 22.25 8.75 23.78
N PHE A 17 23.11 9.70 23.43
CA PHE A 17 24.19 10.15 24.31
C PHE A 17 23.61 10.75 25.62
N PRO A 18 24.38 10.79 26.73
CA PRO A 18 23.92 11.37 27.99
C PRO A 18 23.42 12.81 27.83
N GLY A 19 22.21 13.10 28.30
CA GLY A 19 21.55 14.40 28.13
C GLY A 19 20.88 14.61 26.76
N GLY A 20 21.04 13.69 25.82
CA GLY A 20 20.40 13.70 24.51
C GLY A 20 19.05 12.98 24.47
N LEU A 21 18.33 13.16 23.37
CA LEU A 21 17.06 12.50 23.07
C LEU A 21 17.09 11.92 21.65
N ILE A 22 16.38 10.82 21.41
CA ILE A 22 16.13 10.28 20.06
C ILE A 22 14.81 10.86 19.55
N LEU A 23 14.85 11.51 18.39
CA LEU A 23 13.66 11.98 17.68
C LEU A 23 13.36 11.03 16.53
N ALA A 24 12.11 10.59 16.42
CA ALA A 24 11.61 9.82 15.29
C ALA A 24 10.52 10.62 14.57
N ALA A 25 10.68 10.78 13.25
CA ALA A 25 9.69 11.40 12.38
C ALA A 25 9.20 10.34 11.38
N ASP A 26 7.93 9.96 11.48
CA ASP A 26 7.29 8.95 10.63
C ASP A 26 6.25 9.60 9.72
N TYR A 27 6.22 9.19 8.45
CA TYR A 27 5.20 9.66 7.53
C TYR A 27 3.89 8.90 7.74
N SER A 28 2.83 9.65 8.05
CA SER A 28 1.48 9.09 8.17
C SER A 28 0.93 8.59 6.82
N GLN A 29 1.09 7.29 6.59
CA GLN A 29 0.60 6.54 5.41
C GLN A 29 1.09 7.10 4.06
N LEU A 30 2.39 7.38 3.94
CA LEU A 30 3.00 7.97 2.74
C LEU A 30 2.60 7.27 1.44
N GLU A 31 2.69 5.95 1.38
CA GLU A 31 2.40 5.20 0.16
C GLU A 31 0.94 5.30 -0.27
N LEU A 32 -0.01 5.35 0.68
CA LEU A 32 -1.43 5.58 0.35
C LEU A 32 -1.63 7.00 -0.18
N ARG A 33 -0.92 7.99 0.35
CA ARG A 33 -1.00 9.38 -0.13
C ARG A 33 -0.45 9.52 -1.54
N ILE A 34 0.65 8.82 -1.84
CA ILE A 34 1.21 8.75 -3.19
C ILE A 34 0.23 8.04 -4.14
N LEU A 35 -0.36 6.92 -3.73
CA LEU A 35 -1.38 6.25 -4.52
C LEU A 35 -2.58 7.16 -4.78
N ALA A 36 -3.06 7.87 -3.77
CA ALA A 36 -4.17 8.82 -3.89
C ALA A 36 -3.82 9.93 -4.90
N HIS A 37 -2.59 10.44 -4.86
CA HIS A 37 -2.10 11.42 -5.82
C HIS A 37 -2.03 10.86 -7.25
N LEU A 38 -1.43 9.68 -7.44
CA LEU A 38 -1.25 9.08 -8.78
C LEU A 38 -2.55 8.58 -9.40
N SER A 39 -3.47 8.10 -8.57
CA SER A 39 -4.77 7.56 -9.00
C SER A 39 -5.86 8.62 -9.12
N CYS A 40 -5.67 9.77 -8.48
CA CYS A 40 -6.68 10.82 -8.31
C CYS A 40 -8.02 10.26 -7.79
N ASP A 41 -7.99 9.20 -6.99
CA ASP A 41 -9.21 8.57 -6.48
C ASP A 41 -9.85 9.44 -5.38
N CYS A 42 -10.99 10.06 -5.71
CA CYS A 42 -11.66 11.01 -4.82
C CYS A 42 -12.01 10.41 -3.45
N ARG A 43 -12.38 9.12 -3.41
CA ARG A 43 -12.78 8.44 -2.17
C ARG A 43 -11.57 8.20 -1.28
N LEU A 44 -10.47 7.74 -1.86
CA LEU A 44 -9.21 7.58 -1.12
C LEU A 44 -8.68 8.92 -0.61
N ILE A 45 -8.73 9.97 -1.44
CA ILE A 45 -8.33 11.34 -1.04
C ILE A 45 -9.19 11.83 0.13
N GLN A 46 -10.51 11.66 0.04
CA GLN A 46 -11.43 12.04 1.12
C GLN A 46 -11.14 11.25 2.41
N ALA A 47 -10.94 9.94 2.31
CA ALA A 47 -10.59 9.10 3.46
C ALA A 47 -9.28 9.55 4.14
N LEU A 48 -8.26 9.91 3.36
CA LEU A 48 -6.96 10.36 3.87
C LEU A 48 -6.97 11.76 4.49
N ASN A 49 -7.94 12.60 4.08
CA ASN A 49 -8.11 13.96 4.58
C ASN A 49 -9.14 14.07 5.71
N GLY A 50 -9.93 13.02 5.96
CA GLY A 50 -11.00 13.01 6.96
C GLY A 50 -10.54 12.99 8.42
N GLY A 51 -9.23 13.06 8.71
CA GLY A 51 -8.67 13.18 10.06
C GLY A 51 -8.88 11.96 10.99
N THR A 52 -9.54 10.92 10.49
CA THR A 52 -9.86 9.70 11.22
C THR A 52 -8.98 8.55 10.74
N ASP A 53 -9.09 7.39 11.39
CA ASP A 53 -8.35 6.20 10.98
C ASP A 53 -8.70 5.81 9.53
N VAL A 54 -7.76 6.02 8.61
CA VAL A 54 -7.99 5.80 7.18
C VAL A 54 -8.47 4.38 6.87
N PHE A 55 -8.00 3.37 7.61
CA PHE A 55 -8.41 1.98 7.38
C PHE A 55 -9.82 1.71 7.91
N LYS A 56 -10.27 2.43 8.95
CA LYS A 56 -11.69 2.41 9.33
C LYS A 56 -12.55 3.07 8.27
N SER A 57 -12.15 4.23 7.73
CA SER A 57 -12.89 4.90 6.65
C SER A 57 -12.96 4.03 5.40
N ILE A 58 -11.83 3.41 5.01
CA ILE A 58 -11.78 2.48 3.88
C ILE A 58 -12.68 1.27 4.11
N ALA A 59 -12.63 0.68 5.32
CA ALA A 59 -13.47 -0.45 5.69
C ALA A 59 -14.96 -0.11 5.69
N ALA A 60 -15.33 1.06 6.22
CA ALA A 60 -16.69 1.57 6.26
C ALA A 60 -17.26 1.73 4.85
N GLU A 61 -16.51 2.37 3.96
CA GLU A 61 -16.90 2.56 2.55
C GLU A 61 -16.99 1.23 1.80
N TRP A 62 -16.06 0.30 2.08
CA TRP A 62 -16.04 -1.02 1.45
C TRP A 62 -17.22 -1.89 1.89
N LYS A 63 -17.50 -1.94 3.19
CA LYS A 63 -18.60 -2.75 3.78
C LYS A 63 -19.95 -2.03 3.77
N MET A 64 -19.99 -0.76 3.37
CA MET A 64 -21.17 0.11 3.43
C MET A 64 -21.80 0.18 4.83
N ILE A 65 -20.94 0.35 5.84
CA ILE A 65 -21.35 0.49 7.25
C ILE A 65 -20.86 1.81 7.83
N ASP A 66 -21.39 2.20 8.98
CA ASP A 66 -20.89 3.38 9.70
C ASP A 66 -19.43 3.18 10.16
N PRO A 67 -18.54 4.19 10.04
CA PRO A 67 -17.16 4.11 10.53
C PRO A 67 -17.00 3.71 12.00
N GLN A 68 -17.95 4.06 12.87
CA GLN A 68 -17.95 3.67 14.28
C GLN A 68 -18.30 2.19 14.48
N ALA A 69 -19.01 1.58 13.53
CA ALA A 69 -19.31 0.15 13.53
C ALA A 69 -18.12 -0.70 13.02
N VAL A 70 -17.04 -0.09 12.56
CA VAL A 70 -15.84 -0.82 12.10
C VAL A 70 -15.01 -1.29 13.30
N GLY A 71 -15.11 -2.60 13.58
CA GLY A 71 -14.24 -3.29 14.53
C GLY A 71 -12.81 -3.51 14.00
N ASP A 72 -11.89 -3.82 14.91
CA ASP A 72 -10.46 -3.97 14.60
C ASP A 72 -10.16 -5.06 13.57
N ARG A 73 -10.93 -6.16 13.58
CA ARG A 73 -10.79 -7.23 12.57
C ARG A 73 -11.07 -6.70 11.16
N THR A 74 -12.17 -5.99 10.97
CA THR A 74 -12.56 -5.43 9.66
C THR A 74 -11.58 -4.36 9.21
N ARG A 75 -11.10 -3.53 10.14
CA ARG A 75 -10.03 -2.56 9.88
C ARG A 75 -8.75 -3.24 9.38
N GLN A 76 -8.32 -4.31 10.04
CA GLN A 76 -7.12 -5.06 9.67
C GLN A 76 -7.29 -5.73 8.30
N GLN A 77 -8.47 -6.30 8.02
CA GLN A 77 -8.80 -6.85 6.71
C GLN A 77 -8.73 -5.78 5.62
N ALA A 78 -9.33 -4.60 5.83
CA ALA A 78 -9.26 -3.49 4.89
C ALA A 78 -7.82 -3.03 4.63
N LYS A 79 -6.98 -2.99 5.67
CA LYS A 79 -5.54 -2.70 5.54
C LYS A 79 -4.83 -3.75 4.67
N GLN A 80 -5.04 -5.03 4.93
CA GLN A 80 -4.43 -6.13 4.15
C GLN A 80 -4.88 -6.10 2.69
N ILE A 81 -6.18 -5.91 2.43
CA ILE A 81 -6.72 -5.80 1.07
C ILE A 81 -6.14 -4.57 0.36
N CYS A 82 -6.13 -3.40 1.01
CA CYS A 82 -5.65 -2.16 0.41
C CYS A 82 -4.19 -2.29 -0.02
N TYR A 83 -3.30 -2.70 0.89
CA TYR A 83 -1.89 -2.91 0.54
C TYR A 83 -1.71 -4.09 -0.43
N GLY A 84 -2.47 -5.15 -0.28
CA GLY A 84 -2.48 -6.27 -1.22
C GLY A 84 -2.77 -5.83 -2.65
N ILE A 85 -3.80 -4.99 -2.85
CA ILE A 85 -4.16 -4.46 -4.16
C ILE A 85 -3.10 -3.50 -4.70
N ILE A 86 -2.56 -2.61 -3.85
CA ILE A 86 -1.47 -1.69 -4.23
C ILE A 86 -0.26 -2.46 -4.76
N TYR A 87 0.08 -3.58 -4.14
CA TYR A 87 1.24 -4.39 -4.51
C TYR A 87 0.90 -5.54 -5.46
N GLY A 88 -0.35 -5.62 -5.92
CA GLY A 88 -0.84 -6.63 -6.83
C GLY A 88 -0.71 -8.06 -6.30
N ILE A 89 -0.88 -8.28 -5.00
CA ILE A 89 -0.94 -9.62 -4.44
C ILE A 89 -2.04 -10.44 -5.15
N GLY A 90 -1.77 -11.71 -5.44
CA GLY A 90 -2.78 -12.61 -6.02
C GLY A 90 -3.86 -12.95 -5.00
N ALA A 91 -5.07 -13.27 -5.48
CA ALA A 91 -6.20 -13.64 -4.63
C ALA A 91 -5.87 -14.79 -3.68
N LYS A 92 -5.18 -15.83 -4.17
CA LYS A 92 -4.70 -16.94 -3.34
C LYS A 92 -3.86 -16.49 -2.13
N SER A 93 -2.81 -15.70 -2.36
CA SER A 93 -1.93 -15.23 -1.28
C SER A 93 -2.63 -14.24 -0.35
N LEU A 94 -3.59 -13.45 -0.86
CA LEU A 94 -4.44 -12.63 0.00
C LEU A 94 -5.33 -13.48 0.90
N GLY A 95 -5.94 -14.55 0.34
CA GLY A 95 -6.76 -15.50 1.09
C GLY A 95 -5.97 -16.15 2.23
N GLU A 96 -4.75 -16.62 1.94
CA GLU A 96 -3.84 -17.18 2.94
C GLU A 96 -3.52 -16.17 4.08
N GLN A 97 -3.25 -14.91 3.75
CA GLN A 97 -2.96 -13.86 4.74
C GLN A 97 -4.17 -13.44 5.58
N MET A 98 -5.37 -13.58 5.02
CA MET A 98 -6.63 -13.21 5.66
C MET A 98 -7.33 -14.39 6.36
N GLY A 99 -6.86 -15.62 6.13
CA GLY A 99 -7.49 -16.84 6.63
C GLY A 99 -8.85 -17.13 5.96
N ILE A 100 -8.99 -16.77 4.68
CA ILE A 100 -10.22 -16.97 3.87
C ILE A 100 -9.89 -17.76 2.61
N ASP A 101 -10.91 -18.29 1.93
CA ASP A 101 -10.72 -18.99 0.66
C ASP A 101 -10.39 -18.04 -0.50
N GLU A 102 -9.83 -18.59 -1.57
CA GLU A 102 -9.41 -17.83 -2.75
C GLU A 102 -10.57 -17.14 -3.48
N ASN A 103 -11.76 -17.74 -3.48
CA ASN A 103 -12.93 -17.15 -4.14
C ASN A 103 -13.47 -15.95 -3.34
N GLU A 104 -13.48 -16.05 -2.01
CA GLU A 104 -13.81 -14.94 -1.12
C GLU A 104 -12.79 -13.80 -1.27
N ALA A 105 -11.50 -14.12 -1.31
CA ALA A 105 -10.44 -13.13 -1.54
C ALA A 105 -10.57 -12.43 -2.91
N THR A 106 -10.92 -13.18 -3.96
CA THR A 106 -11.20 -12.63 -5.29
C THR A 106 -12.37 -11.66 -5.25
N SER A 107 -13.47 -12.07 -4.63
CA SER A 107 -14.67 -11.24 -4.46
C SER A 107 -14.36 -9.95 -3.68
N TYR A 108 -13.49 -10.02 -2.68
CA TYR A 108 -13.05 -8.85 -1.91
C TYR A 108 -12.20 -7.89 -2.75
N ILE A 109 -11.28 -8.41 -3.54
CA ILE A 109 -10.46 -7.61 -4.46
C ILE A 109 -11.36 -6.88 -5.47
N ASP A 110 -12.32 -7.59 -6.07
CA ASP A 110 -13.20 -7.02 -7.09
C ASP A 110 -14.16 -5.99 -6.50
N SER A 111 -14.74 -6.29 -5.33
CA SER A 111 -15.56 -5.34 -4.56
C SER A 111 -14.78 -4.06 -4.24
N PHE A 112 -13.53 -4.18 -3.76
CA PHE A 112 -12.69 -3.02 -3.47
C PHE A 112 -12.39 -2.21 -4.74
N LYS A 113 -11.97 -2.86 -5.83
CA LYS A 113 -11.70 -2.19 -7.11
C LYS A 113 -12.93 -1.48 -7.68
N SER A 114 -14.12 -2.03 -7.46
CA SER A 114 -15.38 -1.40 -7.87
C SER A 114 -15.68 -0.11 -7.08
N ARG A 115 -15.23 -0.01 -5.82
CA ARG A 115 -15.40 1.20 -5.01
C ARG A 115 -14.33 2.25 -5.23
N TYR A 116 -13.10 1.85 -5.51
CA TYR A 116 -11.96 2.75 -5.75
C TYR A 116 -11.55 2.72 -7.23
N THR A 117 -12.40 3.30 -8.07
CA THR A 117 -12.26 3.23 -9.54
C THR A 117 -11.04 4.00 -10.06
N GLY A 118 -10.60 5.06 -9.37
CA GLY A 118 -9.38 5.78 -9.69
C GLY A 118 -8.16 4.89 -9.52
N ILE A 119 -8.12 4.11 -8.43
CA ILE A 119 -7.06 3.11 -8.20
C ILE A 119 -7.08 2.06 -9.31
N GLN A 120 -8.25 1.50 -9.63
CA GLN A 120 -8.36 0.49 -10.69
C GLN A 120 -7.87 1.02 -12.05
N LYS A 121 -8.22 2.27 -12.38
CA LYS A 121 -7.75 2.96 -13.59
C LYS A 121 -6.23 3.08 -13.59
N PHE A 122 -5.65 3.61 -12.52
CA PHE A 122 -4.20 3.76 -12.36
C PHE A 122 -3.43 2.45 -12.52
N LEU A 123 -3.91 1.36 -11.91
CA LEU A 123 -3.27 0.03 -12.02
C LEU A 123 -3.23 -0.44 -13.48
N ARG A 124 -4.36 -0.32 -14.21
CA ARG A 124 -4.42 -0.72 -15.63
C ARG A 124 -3.55 0.15 -16.52
N GLU A 125 -3.58 1.46 -16.31
CA GLU A 125 -2.81 2.42 -17.11
C GLU A 125 -1.31 2.30 -16.89
N THR A 126 -0.88 2.05 -15.65
CA THR A 126 0.54 1.82 -15.32
C THR A 126 1.06 0.57 -16.01
N VAL A 127 0.32 -0.54 -15.96
CA VAL A 127 0.70 -1.78 -16.64
C VAL A 127 0.70 -1.60 -18.16
N SER A 128 -0.33 -0.96 -18.72
CA SER A 128 -0.44 -0.72 -20.15
C SER A 128 0.70 0.16 -20.68
N SER A 129 1.04 1.24 -19.95
CA SER A 129 2.17 2.11 -20.26
C SER A 129 3.50 1.36 -20.14
N CYS A 130 3.70 0.57 -19.09
CA CYS A 130 4.91 -0.25 -18.96
C CYS A 130 5.04 -1.28 -20.10
N ARG A 131 3.93 -1.87 -20.56
CA ARG A 131 3.93 -2.78 -21.72
C ARG A 131 4.30 -2.06 -23.01
N ARG A 132 3.83 -0.84 -23.22
CA ARG A 132 4.19 -0.03 -24.40
C ARG A 132 5.66 0.38 -24.35
N ASP A 133 6.06 1.01 -23.24
CA ASP A 133 7.30 1.77 -23.11
C ASP A 133 8.48 0.90 -22.64
N GLY A 134 8.22 -0.23 -21.97
CA GLY A 134 9.24 -1.15 -21.44
C GLY A 134 9.84 -0.74 -20.09
N PHE A 135 9.34 0.35 -19.50
CA PHE A 135 9.77 0.85 -18.19
C PHE A 135 8.61 1.54 -17.45
N VAL A 136 8.79 1.75 -16.15
CA VAL A 136 7.99 2.68 -15.35
C VAL A 136 8.86 3.81 -14.82
N GLN A 137 8.22 4.90 -14.38
CA GLN A 137 8.89 6.11 -13.94
C GLN A 137 8.30 6.59 -12.61
N THR A 138 9.14 7.02 -11.67
CA THR A 138 8.72 7.62 -10.40
C THR A 138 8.30 9.08 -10.59
N ILE A 139 7.72 9.71 -9.55
CA ILE A 139 7.31 11.13 -9.57
C ILE A 139 8.47 12.06 -9.98
N LEU A 140 9.70 11.79 -9.51
CA LEU A 140 10.88 12.60 -9.85
C LEU A 140 11.52 12.23 -11.20
N GLY A 141 10.90 11.34 -11.96
CA GLY A 141 11.35 11.00 -13.29
C GLY A 141 12.38 9.87 -13.37
N ARG A 142 12.73 9.22 -12.26
CA ARG A 142 13.65 8.08 -12.25
C ARG A 142 12.97 6.85 -12.86
N ARG A 143 13.66 6.13 -13.75
CA ARG A 143 13.10 5.00 -14.50
C ARG A 143 13.56 3.65 -13.98
N ARG A 144 12.68 2.66 -14.04
CA ARG A 144 13.01 1.23 -13.90
C ARG A 144 12.55 0.49 -15.14
N TYR A 145 13.50 -0.11 -15.84
CA TYR A 145 13.23 -0.96 -17.00
C TYR A 145 12.75 -2.34 -16.54
N LEU A 146 11.68 -2.85 -17.15
CA LEU A 146 11.03 -4.10 -16.80
C LEU A 146 10.88 -4.95 -18.07
N PRO A 147 11.96 -5.57 -18.58
CA PRO A 147 11.91 -6.30 -19.86
C PRO A 147 10.91 -7.46 -19.85
N ALA A 148 10.75 -8.11 -18.69
CA ALA A 148 9.82 -9.23 -18.49
C ALA A 148 8.33 -8.86 -18.69
N ILE A 149 7.99 -7.56 -18.80
CA ILE A 149 6.60 -7.12 -19.07
C ILE A 149 6.11 -7.56 -20.47
N LYS A 150 7.04 -7.86 -21.39
CA LYS A 150 6.78 -8.35 -22.75
C LYS A 150 7.08 -9.85 -22.91
N ASP A 151 7.43 -10.55 -21.82
CA ASP A 151 7.73 -11.98 -21.85
C ASP A 151 6.47 -12.79 -22.21
N ALA A 152 6.68 -13.89 -22.93
CA ALA A 152 5.64 -14.86 -23.26
C ALA A 152 5.27 -15.71 -22.03
N ASN A 153 6.18 -15.88 -21.07
CA ASN A 153 5.92 -16.61 -19.84
C ASN A 153 4.89 -15.85 -18.96
N PRO A 154 3.70 -16.42 -18.70
CA PRO A 154 2.66 -15.76 -17.90
C PRO A 154 3.11 -15.39 -16.48
N TYR A 155 3.97 -16.20 -15.86
CA TYR A 155 4.47 -15.94 -14.51
C TYR A 155 5.42 -14.74 -14.48
N SER A 156 6.39 -14.69 -15.39
CA SER A 156 7.32 -13.56 -15.54
C SER A 156 6.57 -12.25 -15.81
N LYS A 157 5.57 -12.32 -16.70
CA LYS A 157 4.73 -11.19 -17.07
C LYS A 157 3.91 -10.69 -15.88
N ALA A 158 3.19 -11.57 -15.19
CA ALA A 158 2.41 -11.20 -14.00
C ALA A 158 3.30 -10.65 -12.86
N HIS A 159 4.53 -11.14 -12.73
CA HIS A 159 5.49 -10.57 -11.80
C HIS A 159 5.91 -9.15 -12.21
N ALA A 160 6.23 -8.92 -13.48
CA ALA A 160 6.59 -7.61 -14.01
C ALA A 160 5.44 -6.58 -13.86
N GLU A 161 4.19 -6.99 -14.03
CA GLU A 161 3.01 -6.13 -13.83
C GLU A 161 2.92 -5.62 -12.39
N ARG A 162 3.12 -6.52 -11.42
CA ARG A 162 3.17 -6.15 -9.99
C ARG A 162 4.35 -5.24 -9.69
N GLN A 163 5.52 -5.54 -10.26
CA GLN A 163 6.71 -4.71 -10.11
C GLN A 163 6.52 -3.30 -10.69
N ALA A 164 5.80 -3.16 -11.81
CA ALA A 164 5.52 -1.86 -12.43
C ALA A 164 4.78 -0.92 -11.47
N VAL A 165 3.68 -1.41 -10.87
CA VAL A 165 2.88 -0.64 -9.91
C VAL A 165 3.68 -0.36 -8.64
N ASN A 166 4.27 -1.40 -8.03
CA ASN A 166 5.03 -1.28 -6.79
C ASN A 166 6.19 -0.29 -6.93
N THR A 167 6.95 -0.36 -8.04
CA THR A 167 8.05 0.56 -8.30
C THR A 167 7.57 2.00 -8.41
N THR A 168 6.44 2.22 -9.09
CA THR A 168 5.90 3.56 -9.29
C THR A 168 5.54 4.20 -7.95
N VAL A 169 4.90 3.45 -7.04
CA VAL A 169 4.51 3.96 -5.71
C VAL A 169 5.70 4.03 -4.75
N GLN A 170 6.40 2.92 -4.51
CA GLN A 170 7.49 2.85 -3.53
C GLN A 170 8.75 3.59 -3.98
N GLY A 171 9.06 3.56 -5.28
CA GLY A 171 10.15 4.35 -5.83
C GLY A 171 9.93 5.83 -5.60
N SER A 172 8.70 6.31 -5.79
CA SER A 172 8.32 7.69 -5.50
C SER A 172 8.33 8.00 -4.00
N ALA A 173 7.94 7.05 -3.15
CA ALA A 173 8.03 7.21 -1.69
C ALA A 173 9.49 7.38 -1.24
N ALA A 174 10.38 6.55 -1.77
CA ALA A 174 11.81 6.64 -1.51
C ALA A 174 12.40 7.96 -2.02
N ASP A 175 11.92 8.46 -3.16
CA ASP A 175 12.34 9.75 -3.69
C ASP A 175 11.96 10.92 -2.75
N ILE A 176 10.74 10.90 -2.20
CA ILE A 176 10.28 11.89 -1.21
C ILE A 176 11.12 11.80 0.06
N VAL A 177 11.31 10.59 0.60
CA VAL A 177 12.11 10.39 1.83
C VAL A 177 13.53 10.91 1.64
N LYS A 178 14.18 10.57 0.53
CA LYS A 178 15.54 11.06 0.22
C LYS A 178 15.61 12.57 0.12
N THR A 179 14.65 13.18 -0.57
CA THR A 179 14.58 14.64 -0.71
C THR A 179 14.39 15.30 0.66
N ALA A 180 13.50 14.77 1.48
CA ALA A 180 13.28 15.26 2.84
C ALA A 180 14.55 15.12 3.71
N THR A 181 15.27 14.00 3.62
CA THR A 181 16.53 13.79 4.34
C THR A 181 17.56 14.85 3.96
N VAL A 182 17.76 15.13 2.67
CA VAL A 182 18.72 16.15 2.21
C VAL A 182 18.30 17.57 2.63
N ASN A 183 17.00 17.87 2.67
CA ASN A 183 16.51 19.18 3.06
C ASN A 183 16.56 19.45 4.58
N ILE A 184 16.51 18.40 5.40
CA ILE A 184 16.62 18.51 6.87
C ILE A 184 18.09 18.66 7.30
N GLN A 185 19.01 18.11 6.51
CA GLN A 185 20.44 18.02 6.80
C GLN A 185 21.15 19.36 6.78
#